data_AF-A0A1X2H9X5-F1
#
_entry.id   AF-A0A1X2H9X5-F1
#
_cell.length_a   1.000
_cell.length_b   1.000
_cell.length_c   1.000
_cell.angle_alpha   90.00
_cell.angle_beta   90.00
_cell.angle_gamma   90.00
#
_symmetry.space_group_name_H-M   'P 1'
#
loop_
_entity.id
_entity.type
_entity.pdbx_description
1 polymer ?
#
loop_
_entity_poly.entity_id
_entity_poly.type
_entity_poly.pdbx_seq_one_letter_code
_entity_poly.pdbx_strand_id
1 'polypeptide(L)'
;MNQDQEPPSYDHAVQASLDPDNFVHRLGRLADASVDSFERGELFTQAFRSQLDTIPPSLIEDVANHGLVSSLGLDEATHANDLFRHPLARSRPALHIMNRTTVQLWPNHPMQADMDLTVQATHPFLAQYGGREARLHYFEVTLVTTHPNSVIAVGLTTRPYPLFRMPGWNRYSVGYHSDDGCKFLEDATGGQDYGPSFKQGDTVGCGYEPVEGNVFFTLNGYRIGYAYTGLQPRHYFASVGADGPATLDVNFGARPFLYDIGDAWAGLTI
;
A
#
# COMPACT_ATOMS: atom_id res chain seq x y z
N MET A 1 -18.57 -28.71 17.59
CA MET A 1 -19.63 -27.72 17.90
C MET A 1 -18.98 -26.36 17.84
N ASN A 2 -19.45 -25.54 16.90
CA ASN A 2 -19.11 -24.15 16.63
C ASN A 2 -19.10 -23.29 17.91
N GLN A 3 -18.23 -22.28 18.00
CA GLN A 3 -18.50 -20.96 17.39
C GLN A 3 -17.24 -20.11 17.37
N ASP A 4 -17.00 -19.56 16.19
CA ASP A 4 -16.24 -18.39 15.85
C ASP A 4 -16.26 -17.31 16.95
N GLN A 5 -15.07 -16.96 17.46
CA GLN A 5 -14.86 -15.62 18.00
C GLN A 5 -13.91 -14.90 17.05
N GLU A 6 -14.50 -14.07 16.20
CA GLU A 6 -13.80 -12.93 15.58
C GLU A 6 -13.00 -12.19 16.66
N PRO A 7 -11.72 -11.82 16.41
CA PRO A 7 -11.04 -10.91 17.30
C PRO A 7 -11.80 -9.58 17.33
N PRO A 8 -11.83 -8.88 18.48
CA PRO A 8 -12.74 -7.76 18.72
C PRO A 8 -12.37 -6.55 17.86
N SER A 9 -12.92 -6.46 16.65
CA SER A 9 -12.87 -5.27 15.80
C SER A 9 -14.15 -4.47 15.99
N TYR A 10 -14.21 -3.56 16.98
CA TYR A 10 -14.95 -2.29 16.90
C TYR A 10 -14.94 -1.50 18.23
N ASP A 11 -14.91 -2.17 19.39
CA ASP A 11 -15.27 -1.52 20.67
C ASP A 11 -14.15 -0.70 21.35
N HIS A 12 -12.89 -0.82 20.91
CA HIS A 12 -11.79 -0.07 21.51
C HIS A 12 -11.65 1.38 21.00
N ALA A 13 -12.30 1.73 19.88
CA ALA A 13 -12.23 3.08 19.31
C ALA A 13 -12.88 4.15 20.22
N VAL A 14 -13.85 3.78 21.06
CA VAL A 14 -14.51 4.73 21.98
C VAL A 14 -13.71 4.91 23.28
N GLN A 15 -13.04 3.86 23.75
CA GLN A 15 -12.36 3.88 25.06
C GLN A 15 -10.95 4.47 25.06
N ALA A 16 -10.24 4.50 23.93
CA ALA A 16 -8.90 5.09 23.86
C ALA A 16 -8.89 6.63 23.93
N SER A 17 -10.04 7.29 23.85
CA SER A 17 -10.16 8.76 23.81
C SER A 17 -10.20 9.47 25.18
N LEU A 18 -10.11 8.73 26.29
CA LEU A 18 -10.45 9.26 27.63
C LEU A 18 -9.34 9.19 28.71
N ASP A 19 -8.11 8.76 28.39
CA ASP A 19 -7.03 8.68 29.38
C ASP A 19 -5.98 9.81 29.21
N PRO A 20 -5.96 10.81 30.12
CA PRO A 20 -5.14 12.01 29.96
C PRO A 20 -3.63 11.84 30.23
N ASP A 21 -3.18 10.67 30.71
CA ASP A 21 -1.77 10.46 31.14
C ASP A 21 -0.96 9.50 30.25
N ASN A 22 -1.46 9.11 29.07
CA ASN A 22 -0.76 8.15 28.21
C ASN A 22 0.23 8.84 27.24
N PHE A 23 1.36 9.28 27.80
CA PHE A 23 2.42 9.96 27.07
C PHE A 23 3.32 8.95 26.30
N VAL A 24 3.24 9.01 24.96
CA VAL A 24 4.29 8.67 23.95
C VAL A 24 4.27 7.31 23.22
N HIS A 25 3.56 6.23 23.61
CA HIS A 25 3.78 4.93 22.93
C HIS A 25 2.56 4.04 22.65
N ARG A 26 1.51 4.51 21.96
CA ARG A 26 0.42 3.57 21.59
C ARG A 26 -0.30 3.76 20.26
N LEU A 27 -0.06 4.84 19.52
CA LEU A 27 -0.86 5.14 18.33
C LEU A 27 0.09 5.82 17.35
N GLY A 28 0.45 5.17 16.23
CA GLY A 28 0.93 5.88 15.04
C GLY A 28 0.07 7.14 14.88
N ARG A 29 0.71 8.30 14.73
CA ARG A 29 0.13 9.62 15.06
C ARG A 29 -1.34 9.67 14.68
N LEU A 30 -2.21 9.66 15.70
CA LEU A 30 -3.67 9.74 15.54
C LEU A 30 -4.12 11.09 14.89
N ALA A 31 -3.16 11.95 14.55
CA ALA A 31 -3.31 13.21 13.85
C ALA A 31 -2.89 13.17 12.36
N ASP A 32 -2.46 12.02 11.82
CA ASP A 32 -1.98 11.92 10.43
C ASP A 32 -3.12 12.02 9.41
N ALA A 33 -4.30 11.50 9.77
CA ALA A 33 -5.51 11.62 8.97
C ALA A 33 -6.54 12.55 9.63
N SER A 34 -7.18 13.41 8.85
CA SER A 34 -8.36 14.14 9.32
C SER A 34 -9.53 13.18 9.55
N VAL A 35 -10.40 13.48 10.54
CA VAL A 35 -11.64 12.71 10.78
C VAL A 35 -12.48 12.59 9.50
N ASP A 36 -12.55 13.68 8.75
CA ASP A 36 -13.24 13.78 7.47
C ASP A 36 -12.61 12.85 6.41
N SER A 37 -11.28 12.76 6.34
CA SER A 37 -10.58 11.80 5.46
C SER A 37 -10.90 10.35 5.79
N PHE A 38 -10.87 10.01 7.09
CA PHE A 38 -11.23 8.68 7.56
C PHE A 38 -12.68 8.32 7.20
N GLU A 39 -13.64 9.16 7.55
CA GLU A 39 -15.07 8.93 7.28
C GLU A 39 -15.35 8.80 5.77
N ARG A 40 -14.73 9.64 4.93
CA ARG A 40 -14.81 9.51 3.47
C ARG A 40 -14.25 8.18 2.99
N GLY A 41 -13.13 7.72 3.56
CA GLY A 41 -12.51 6.43 3.22
C GLY A 41 -13.43 5.24 3.54
N GLU A 42 -14.11 5.29 4.69
CA GLU A 42 -15.07 4.26 5.08
C GLU A 42 -16.33 4.28 4.21
N LEU A 43 -16.89 5.46 3.93
CA LEU A 43 -18.03 5.59 3.02
C LEU A 43 -17.70 5.10 1.61
N PHE A 44 -16.51 5.43 1.12
CA PHE A 44 -16.00 4.94 -0.16
C PHE A 44 -15.95 3.40 -0.16
N THR A 45 -15.32 2.82 0.86
CA THR A 45 -15.16 1.36 0.98
C THR A 45 -16.52 0.65 1.01
N GLN A 46 -17.50 1.21 1.72
CA GLN A 46 -18.86 0.67 1.76
C GLN A 46 -19.56 0.78 0.40
N ALA A 47 -19.46 1.93 -0.26
CA ALA A 47 -20.14 2.19 -1.54
C ALA A 47 -19.63 1.28 -2.67
N PHE A 48 -18.34 0.94 -2.65
CA PHE A 48 -17.71 0.16 -3.73
C PHE A 48 -17.45 -1.31 -3.37
N ARG A 49 -17.93 -1.79 -2.23
CA ARG A 49 -17.68 -3.16 -1.74
C ARG A 49 -18.01 -4.26 -2.76
N SER A 50 -19.06 -4.08 -3.56
CA SER A 50 -19.50 -5.06 -4.57
C SER A 50 -18.59 -5.16 -5.80
N GLN A 51 -17.67 -4.20 -5.98
CA GLN A 51 -16.74 -4.15 -7.11
C GLN A 51 -15.37 -4.75 -6.79
N LEU A 52 -15.13 -5.09 -5.51
CA LEU A 52 -13.88 -5.70 -5.08
C LEU A 52 -13.61 -7.01 -5.85
N ASP A 53 -12.32 -7.26 -6.08
CA ASP A 53 -11.81 -8.47 -6.73
C ASP A 53 -12.32 -8.68 -8.16
N THR A 54 -12.97 -7.68 -8.76
CA THR A 54 -13.33 -7.70 -10.18
C THR A 54 -12.16 -7.15 -11.01
N ILE A 55 -11.51 -8.02 -11.79
CA ILE A 55 -10.41 -7.63 -12.68
C ILE A 55 -10.90 -7.63 -14.14
N PRO A 56 -10.62 -6.57 -14.92
CA PRO A 56 -10.79 -6.63 -16.37
C PRO A 56 -9.99 -7.78 -17.00
N PRO A 57 -10.60 -8.68 -17.79
CA PRO A 57 -9.90 -9.81 -18.42
C PRO A 57 -8.66 -9.39 -19.23
N SER A 58 -8.69 -8.18 -19.80
CA SER A 58 -7.57 -7.61 -20.55
C SER A 58 -6.28 -7.47 -19.72
N LEU A 59 -6.35 -7.25 -18.41
CA LEU A 59 -5.16 -7.18 -17.55
C LEU A 59 -4.52 -8.56 -17.37
N ILE A 60 -5.33 -9.62 -17.36
CA ILE A 60 -4.84 -11.00 -17.28
C ILE A 60 -4.21 -11.40 -18.61
N GLU A 61 -4.86 -11.05 -19.72
CA GLU A 61 -4.35 -11.28 -21.08
C GLU A 61 -3.04 -10.52 -21.33
N ASP A 62 -2.91 -9.27 -20.87
CA ASP A 62 -1.70 -8.48 -21.00
C ASP A 62 -0.49 -9.20 -20.37
N VAL A 63 -0.62 -9.65 -19.12
CA VAL A 63 0.44 -10.39 -18.43
C VAL A 63 0.72 -11.73 -19.10
N ALA A 64 -0.30 -12.43 -19.60
CA ALA A 64 -0.11 -13.70 -20.31
C ALA A 64 0.66 -13.52 -21.64
N ASN A 65 0.50 -12.38 -22.31
CA ASN A 65 1.13 -12.09 -23.60
C ASN A 65 2.53 -11.46 -23.48
N HIS A 66 2.77 -10.69 -22.41
CA HIS A 66 3.98 -9.85 -22.30
C HIS A 66 4.88 -10.17 -21.09
N GLY A 67 4.39 -11.00 -20.17
CA GLY A 67 5.05 -11.29 -18.90
C GLY A 67 4.80 -10.19 -17.85
N LEU A 68 4.83 -10.58 -16.57
CA LEU A 68 4.43 -9.71 -15.46
C LEU A 68 5.26 -8.43 -15.38
N VAL A 69 6.59 -8.55 -15.53
CA VAL A 69 7.52 -7.42 -15.41
C VAL A 69 7.28 -6.37 -16.49
N SER A 70 7.00 -6.81 -17.72
CA SER A 70 6.73 -5.93 -18.86
C SER A 70 5.37 -5.24 -18.78
N SER A 71 4.40 -5.84 -18.08
CA SER A 71 3.05 -5.32 -17.87
C SER A 71 2.95 -4.33 -16.72
N LEU A 72 3.75 -4.51 -15.67
CA LEU A 72 3.70 -3.66 -14.48
C LEU A 72 4.20 -2.22 -14.75
N GLY A 73 3.58 -1.29 -14.05
CA GLY A 73 3.88 0.14 -14.06
C GLY A 73 3.01 0.86 -13.05
N LEU A 74 3.15 2.17 -12.93
CA LEU A 74 2.34 3.00 -12.03
C LEU A 74 1.08 3.51 -12.73
N ASP A 75 -0.06 3.43 -12.03
CA ASP A 75 -1.35 3.85 -12.55
C ASP A 75 -1.64 5.33 -12.30
N GLU A 76 -1.64 6.12 -13.37
CA GLU A 76 -2.06 7.53 -13.36
C GLU A 76 -3.56 7.69 -13.63
N ALA A 77 -4.17 6.77 -14.38
CA ALA A 77 -5.50 6.96 -14.95
C ALA A 77 -6.59 7.00 -13.87
N THR A 78 -6.45 6.19 -12.82
CA THR A 78 -7.41 6.19 -11.70
C THR A 78 -7.44 7.54 -10.96
N HIS A 79 -6.32 8.26 -10.92
CA HIS A 79 -6.24 9.59 -10.30
C HIS A 79 -6.94 10.70 -11.11
N ALA A 80 -7.27 10.45 -12.38
CA ALA A 80 -8.09 11.35 -13.19
C ALA A 80 -9.60 11.25 -12.86
N ASN A 81 -10.03 10.19 -12.15
CA ASN A 81 -11.41 9.98 -11.77
C ASN A 81 -11.76 10.80 -10.51
N ASP A 82 -12.80 11.64 -10.59
CA ASP A 82 -13.24 12.51 -9.51
C ASP A 82 -13.61 11.81 -8.20
N LEU A 83 -13.98 10.53 -8.25
CA LEU A 83 -14.31 9.71 -7.08
C LEU A 83 -13.08 9.25 -6.30
N PHE A 84 -11.94 9.14 -6.98
CA PHE A 84 -10.68 8.63 -6.42
C PHE A 84 -9.68 9.77 -6.18
N ARG A 85 -9.83 10.86 -6.92
CA ARG A 85 -8.95 12.01 -6.87
C ARG A 85 -9.02 12.70 -5.51
N HIS A 86 -7.86 12.94 -4.91
CA HIS A 86 -7.73 13.69 -3.68
C HIS A 86 -8.32 15.12 -3.81
N PRO A 87 -9.07 15.64 -2.82
CA PRO A 87 -9.65 16.99 -2.88
C PRO A 87 -8.62 18.11 -3.15
N LEU A 88 -7.45 18.04 -2.49
CA LEU A 88 -6.34 18.98 -2.70
C LEU A 88 -5.68 18.89 -4.08
N ALA A 89 -5.93 17.81 -4.84
CA ALA A 89 -5.41 17.65 -6.19
C ALA A 89 -6.19 18.45 -7.25
N ARG A 90 -7.32 19.09 -6.86
CA ARG A 90 -8.17 19.86 -7.79
C ARG A 90 -7.51 21.15 -8.27
N SER A 91 -6.70 21.79 -7.44
CA SER A 91 -6.04 23.05 -7.76
C SER A 91 -4.69 22.84 -8.47
N ARG A 92 -3.97 21.77 -8.11
CA ARG A 92 -2.69 21.36 -8.68
C ARG A 92 -2.58 19.83 -8.62
N PRO A 93 -1.96 19.17 -9.61
CA PRO A 93 -1.82 17.71 -9.61
C PRO A 93 -1.08 17.21 -8.37
N ALA A 94 -1.65 16.22 -7.69
CA ALA A 94 -1.03 15.54 -6.55
C ALA A 94 -0.02 14.47 -6.97
N LEU A 95 -0.06 14.07 -8.24
CA LEU A 95 0.73 12.98 -8.80
C LEU A 95 1.38 13.47 -10.09
N HIS A 96 2.64 13.09 -10.30
CA HIS A 96 3.34 13.23 -11.56
C HIS A 96 4.15 11.96 -11.82
N ILE A 97 3.68 11.11 -12.73
CA ILE A 97 4.38 9.89 -13.15
C ILE A 97 5.46 10.29 -14.15
N MET A 98 6.72 10.24 -13.74
CA MET A 98 7.85 10.64 -14.59
C MET A 98 8.17 9.59 -15.64
N ASN A 99 7.99 8.32 -15.29
CA ASN A 99 8.12 7.15 -16.14
C ASN A 99 7.38 5.98 -15.49
N ARG A 100 7.45 4.77 -16.07
CA ARG A 100 6.72 3.59 -15.58
C ARG A 100 7.00 3.19 -14.12
N THR A 101 8.14 3.59 -13.55
CA THR A 101 8.59 3.20 -12.20
C THR A 101 8.75 4.38 -11.25
N THR A 102 8.97 5.60 -11.76
CA THR A 102 9.27 6.77 -10.94
C THR A 102 8.07 7.72 -10.86
N VAL A 103 7.71 8.11 -9.64
CA VAL A 103 6.58 9.01 -9.34
C VAL A 103 6.98 10.10 -8.38
N GLN A 104 6.44 11.30 -8.63
CA GLN A 104 6.43 12.38 -7.66
C GLN A 104 5.03 12.52 -7.06
N LEU A 105 4.95 12.44 -5.73
CA LEU A 105 3.76 12.77 -4.96
C LEU A 105 3.91 14.20 -4.46
N TRP A 106 2.85 15.00 -4.60
CA TRP A 106 2.76 16.40 -4.17
C TRP A 106 3.93 17.30 -4.61
N PRO A 107 4.41 17.24 -5.88
CA PRO A 107 5.64 17.91 -6.30
C PRO A 107 5.61 19.44 -6.19
N ASN A 108 4.41 20.05 -6.16
CA ASN A 108 4.22 21.51 -6.19
C ASN A 108 3.27 22.01 -5.09
N HIS A 109 3.14 21.26 -4.00
CA HIS A 109 2.29 21.62 -2.87
C HIS A 109 3.14 21.94 -1.64
N PRO A 110 2.83 23.02 -0.90
CA PRO A 110 3.38 23.19 0.44
C PRO A 110 2.84 22.07 1.34
N MET A 111 3.63 21.71 2.35
CA MET A 111 3.16 20.78 3.37
C MET A 111 1.92 21.33 4.07
N GLN A 112 0.89 20.50 4.20
CA GLN A 112 -0.36 20.80 4.88
C GLN A 112 -0.97 19.50 5.41
N ALA A 113 -1.99 19.61 6.26
CA ALA A 113 -2.70 18.43 6.77
C ALA A 113 -3.51 17.74 5.65
N ASP A 114 -3.80 16.44 5.85
CA ASP A 114 -4.65 15.62 4.99
C ASP A 114 -4.16 15.60 3.53
N MET A 115 -2.90 15.20 3.36
CA MET A 115 -2.25 15.03 2.06
C MET A 115 -2.05 13.56 1.71
N ASP A 116 -2.78 12.66 2.36
CA ASP A 116 -2.67 11.22 2.16
C ASP A 116 -2.94 10.86 0.70
N LEU A 117 -1.99 10.23 0.04
CA LEU A 117 -2.15 9.80 -1.34
C LEU A 117 -1.51 8.45 -1.55
N THR A 118 -2.27 7.50 -2.12
CA THR A 118 -1.76 6.22 -2.61
C THR A 118 -1.74 6.21 -4.13
N VAL A 119 -0.65 5.72 -4.71
CA VAL A 119 -0.58 5.28 -6.11
C VAL A 119 -0.43 3.76 -6.16
N GLN A 120 -1.18 3.13 -7.06
CA GLN A 120 -1.18 1.69 -7.25
C GLN A 120 -0.42 1.29 -8.52
N ALA A 121 0.04 0.05 -8.58
CA ALA A 121 0.49 -0.57 -9.82
C ALA A 121 -0.68 -0.75 -10.80
N THR A 122 -0.38 -0.85 -12.09
CA THR A 122 -1.38 -1.05 -13.16
C THR A 122 -2.09 -2.40 -13.08
N HIS A 123 -1.38 -3.45 -12.66
CA HIS A 123 -1.84 -4.83 -12.66
C HIS A 123 -1.89 -5.42 -11.23
N PRO A 124 -2.88 -6.29 -10.95
CA PRO A 124 -2.96 -6.99 -9.67
C PRO A 124 -1.88 -8.06 -9.60
N PHE A 125 -1.60 -8.55 -8.40
CA PHE A 125 -0.86 -9.75 -8.06
C PHE A 125 -1.83 -10.92 -7.91
N LEU A 126 -1.79 -11.86 -8.87
CA LEU A 126 -2.67 -13.03 -8.91
C LEU A 126 -1.95 -14.27 -8.40
N ALA A 127 -2.71 -15.19 -7.80
CA ALA A 127 -2.21 -16.52 -7.46
C ALA A 127 -1.82 -17.33 -8.71
N GLN A 128 -2.39 -17.01 -9.88
CA GLN A 128 -2.10 -17.70 -11.14
C GLN A 128 -2.09 -16.74 -12.33
N TYR A 129 -1.10 -16.89 -13.22
CA TYR A 129 -1.08 -16.26 -14.55
C TYR A 129 -0.79 -17.32 -15.59
N GLY A 130 -1.54 -17.33 -16.70
CA GLY A 130 -1.29 -18.23 -17.82
C GLY A 130 -1.23 -19.72 -17.43
N GLY A 131 -1.96 -20.13 -16.38
CA GLY A 131 -1.96 -21.50 -15.86
C GLY A 131 -0.76 -21.90 -14.99
N ARG A 132 0.12 -20.96 -14.62
CA ARG A 132 1.22 -21.17 -13.67
C ARG A 132 0.92 -20.51 -12.33
N GLU A 133 1.30 -21.20 -11.26
CA GLU A 133 1.16 -20.71 -9.89
C GLU A 133 2.24 -19.66 -9.58
N ALA A 134 1.80 -18.51 -9.06
CA ALA A 134 2.66 -17.45 -8.58
C ALA A 134 2.90 -17.65 -7.08
N ARG A 135 4.09 -18.15 -6.72
CA ARG A 135 4.43 -18.45 -5.32
C ARG A 135 4.79 -17.20 -4.51
N LEU A 136 5.36 -16.19 -5.16
CA LEU A 136 5.75 -14.94 -4.53
C LEU A 136 5.62 -13.77 -5.51
N HIS A 137 4.89 -12.74 -5.12
CA HIS A 137 4.99 -11.42 -5.72
C HIS A 137 5.90 -10.55 -4.87
N TYR A 138 6.74 -9.74 -5.52
CA TYR A 138 7.69 -8.88 -4.82
C TYR A 138 8.00 -7.64 -5.64
N PHE A 139 8.11 -6.50 -4.97
CA PHE A 139 8.57 -5.23 -5.54
C PHE A 139 9.37 -4.45 -4.48
N GLU A 140 10.21 -3.52 -4.94
CA GLU A 140 11.00 -2.63 -4.07
C GLU A 140 10.69 -1.17 -4.38
N VAL A 141 10.77 -0.33 -3.34
CA VAL A 141 10.50 1.11 -3.41
C VAL A 141 11.70 1.82 -2.82
N THR A 142 12.35 2.64 -3.63
CA THR A 142 13.45 3.50 -3.18
C THR A 142 12.93 4.91 -2.95
N LEU A 143 13.17 5.45 -1.76
CA LEU A 143 12.80 6.82 -1.40
C LEU A 143 13.86 7.79 -1.94
N VAL A 144 13.68 8.28 -3.16
CA VAL A 144 14.68 9.11 -3.85
C VAL A 144 14.85 10.47 -3.17
N THR A 145 13.74 11.17 -2.96
CA THR A 145 13.71 12.43 -2.19
C THR A 145 12.43 12.49 -1.37
N THR A 146 12.51 12.89 -0.11
CA THR A 146 11.31 13.08 0.73
C THR A 146 11.40 14.40 1.48
N HIS A 147 10.27 15.08 1.64
CA HIS A 147 10.19 16.17 2.60
C HIS A 147 10.45 15.63 4.01
N PRO A 148 11.13 16.35 4.93
CA PRO A 148 11.47 15.84 6.26
C PRO A 148 10.27 15.41 7.14
N ASN A 149 9.10 15.99 6.85
CA ASN A 149 7.85 15.67 7.56
C ASN A 149 6.92 14.76 6.76
N SER A 150 7.36 14.24 5.60
CA SER A 150 6.56 13.27 4.85
C SER A 150 6.72 11.87 5.40
N VAL A 151 5.60 11.22 5.63
CA VAL A 151 5.46 9.79 5.87
C VAL A 151 5.27 9.10 4.52
N ILE A 152 6.00 8.01 4.33
CA ILE A 152 5.89 7.12 3.18
C ILE A 152 5.34 5.78 3.67
N ALA A 153 4.39 5.24 2.94
CA ALA A 153 3.83 3.91 3.20
C ALA A 153 4.02 3.00 1.99
N VAL A 154 4.48 1.78 2.23
CA VAL A 154 4.67 0.75 1.21
C VAL A 154 3.78 -0.43 1.55
N GLY A 155 3.07 -0.99 0.57
CA GLY A 155 2.28 -2.18 0.82
C GLY A 155 1.37 -2.59 -0.33
N LEU A 156 0.20 -3.08 0.03
CA LEU A 156 -0.75 -3.72 -0.88
C LEU A 156 -2.14 -3.12 -0.66
N THR A 157 -2.83 -2.78 -1.74
CA THR A 157 -4.24 -2.35 -1.67
C THR A 157 -5.05 -3.06 -2.75
N THR A 158 -6.35 -3.29 -2.54
CA THR A 158 -7.23 -3.80 -3.58
C THR A 158 -7.69 -2.71 -4.54
N ARG A 159 -8.45 -3.07 -5.57
CA ARG A 159 -9.29 -2.11 -6.30
C ARG A 159 -10.77 -2.46 -6.14
N PRO A 160 -11.64 -1.45 -5.96
CA PRO A 160 -11.30 -0.04 -5.69
C PRO A 160 -10.75 0.17 -4.27
N TYR A 161 -9.92 1.20 -4.08
CA TYR A 161 -9.38 1.66 -2.79
C TYR A 161 -9.47 3.20 -2.73
N PRO A 162 -9.77 3.81 -1.57
CA PRO A 162 -9.77 5.27 -1.45
C PRO A 162 -8.34 5.79 -1.59
N LEU A 163 -7.96 6.23 -2.80
CA LEU A 163 -6.58 6.67 -3.10
C LEU A 163 -6.14 7.94 -2.34
N PHE A 164 -7.05 8.59 -1.63
CA PHE A 164 -6.79 9.68 -0.69
C PHE A 164 -6.50 9.19 0.74
N ARG A 165 -6.03 7.95 0.88
CA ARG A 165 -5.69 7.28 2.14
C ARG A 165 -4.37 6.53 1.95
N MET A 166 -3.60 6.31 3.02
CA MET A 166 -2.36 5.54 2.98
C MET A 166 -2.62 4.03 2.95
N PRO A 167 -1.76 3.19 2.34
CA PRO A 167 -1.88 1.73 2.40
C PRO A 167 -1.90 1.22 3.83
N GLY A 168 -2.80 0.27 4.12
CA GLY A 168 -2.96 -0.34 5.44
C GLY A 168 -4.05 0.32 6.31
N TRP A 169 -4.47 1.55 6.01
CA TRP A 169 -5.43 2.27 6.85
C TRP A 169 -6.89 1.89 6.64
N ASN A 170 -7.30 1.61 5.40
CA ASN A 170 -8.67 1.21 5.09
C ASN A 170 -8.73 -0.27 4.76
N ARG A 171 -9.96 -0.83 4.78
CA ARG A 171 -10.18 -2.25 4.53
C ARG A 171 -9.54 -2.71 3.22
N TYR A 172 -9.16 -3.98 3.20
CA TYR A 172 -8.55 -4.66 2.07
C TYR A 172 -7.20 -4.05 1.68
N SER A 173 -6.43 -3.62 2.68
CA SER A 173 -5.07 -3.11 2.47
C SER A 173 -4.12 -3.46 3.60
N VAL A 174 -2.84 -3.52 3.24
CA VAL A 174 -1.70 -3.69 4.15
C VAL A 174 -0.68 -2.59 3.87
N GLY A 175 -0.04 -2.07 4.91
CA GLY A 175 1.01 -1.07 4.80
C GLY A 175 2.09 -1.20 5.86
N TYR A 176 3.27 -0.71 5.53
CA TYR A 176 4.41 -0.49 6.41
C TYR A 176 4.85 0.97 6.26
N HIS A 177 4.85 1.71 7.37
CA HIS A 177 4.97 3.17 7.38
C HIS A 177 6.34 3.62 7.88
N SER A 178 6.83 4.73 7.31
CA SER A 178 8.22 5.15 7.43
C SER A 178 8.56 5.81 8.76
N ASP A 179 7.59 6.48 9.38
CA ASP A 179 7.78 7.34 10.54
C ASP A 179 7.92 6.57 11.85
N ASP A 180 7.14 5.50 12.02
CA ASP A 180 7.11 4.69 13.23
C ASP A 180 7.62 3.25 13.02
N GLY A 181 7.69 2.79 11.77
CA GLY A 181 8.04 1.41 11.44
C GLY A 181 6.93 0.40 11.75
N CYS A 182 5.70 0.87 11.94
CA CYS A 182 4.54 0.04 12.20
C CYS A 182 3.99 -0.58 10.92
N LYS A 183 3.37 -1.75 11.09
CA LYS A 183 2.55 -2.42 10.07
C LYS A 183 1.07 -2.16 10.34
N PHE A 184 0.30 -2.10 9.28
CA PHE A 184 -1.13 -1.81 9.28
C PHE A 184 -1.84 -2.83 8.39
N LEU A 185 -2.94 -3.39 8.85
CA LEU A 185 -3.83 -4.26 8.08
C LEU A 185 -5.25 -3.82 8.39
N GLU A 186 -5.86 -3.09 7.45
CA GLU A 186 -7.21 -2.55 7.61
C GLU A 186 -7.38 -1.72 8.90
N ASP A 187 -6.34 -0.99 9.30
CA ASP A 187 -6.21 -0.36 10.61
C ASP A 187 -6.00 1.16 10.50
N ALA A 188 -7.03 1.92 10.88
CA ALA A 188 -6.98 3.38 10.91
C ALA A 188 -6.58 3.96 12.28
N THR A 189 -6.21 3.11 13.25
CA THR A 189 -6.11 3.50 14.67
C THR A 189 -4.68 3.64 15.20
N GLY A 190 -3.67 3.21 14.45
CA GLY A 190 -2.27 3.45 14.82
C GLY A 190 -1.30 2.30 14.59
N GLY A 191 -1.75 1.17 14.02
CA GLY A 191 -0.87 0.10 13.57
C GLY A 191 -0.30 -0.77 14.69
N GLN A 192 0.63 -1.64 14.32
CA GLN A 192 1.33 -2.56 15.23
C GLN A 192 2.84 -2.48 15.02
N ASP A 193 3.61 -2.59 16.11
CA ASP A 193 5.07 -2.69 16.05
C ASP A 193 5.51 -3.81 15.10
N TYR A 194 6.49 -3.52 14.25
CA TYR A 194 6.95 -4.47 13.25
C TYR A 194 8.43 -4.34 12.90
N GLY A 195 8.83 -3.18 12.39
CA GLY A 195 10.16 -2.96 11.86
C GLY A 195 10.73 -1.61 12.28
N PRO A 196 11.96 -1.30 11.85
CA PRO A 196 12.51 0.03 12.04
C PRO A 196 11.77 1.07 11.19
N SER A 197 11.85 2.35 11.56
CA SER A 197 11.53 3.46 10.65
C SER A 197 12.47 3.45 9.43
N PHE A 198 12.03 4.00 8.29
CA PHE A 198 12.86 4.16 7.08
C PHE A 198 12.76 5.58 6.53
N LYS A 199 13.71 5.99 5.69
CA LYS A 199 13.83 7.39 5.26
C LYS A 199 14.40 7.52 3.84
N GLN A 200 14.55 8.76 3.39
CA GLN A 200 15.22 9.07 2.13
C GLN A 200 16.54 8.30 1.97
N GLY A 201 16.70 7.65 0.81
CA GLY A 201 17.85 6.82 0.46
C GLY A 201 17.66 5.34 0.77
N ASP A 202 16.72 4.97 1.64
CA ASP A 202 16.41 3.57 1.91
C ASP A 202 15.57 2.94 0.78
N THR A 203 15.68 1.63 0.65
CA THR A 203 14.87 0.79 -0.23
C THR A 203 14.04 -0.19 0.61
N VAL A 204 12.72 -0.12 0.47
CA VAL A 204 11.77 -1.00 1.16
C VAL A 204 11.17 -1.97 0.16
N GLY A 205 11.27 -3.28 0.42
CA GLY A 205 10.59 -4.30 -0.36
C GLY A 205 9.31 -4.77 0.29
N CYS A 206 8.36 -5.23 -0.53
CA CYS A 206 7.11 -5.83 -0.09
C CYS A 206 6.88 -7.15 -0.84
N GLY A 207 6.81 -8.25 -0.09
CA GLY A 207 6.56 -9.59 -0.59
C GLY A 207 5.16 -10.08 -0.23
N TYR A 208 4.50 -10.74 -1.18
CA TYR A 208 3.17 -11.32 -1.03
C TYR A 208 3.15 -12.76 -1.56
N GLU A 209 2.83 -13.71 -0.69
CA GLU A 209 2.64 -15.13 -1.01
C GLU A 209 1.13 -15.40 -1.13
N PRO A 210 0.55 -15.41 -2.35
CA PRO A 210 -0.90 -15.34 -2.53
C PRO A 210 -1.67 -16.61 -2.12
N VAL A 211 -0.98 -17.75 -2.01
CA VAL A 211 -1.58 -19.03 -1.63
C VAL A 211 -1.78 -19.10 -0.11
N GLU A 212 -0.74 -18.78 0.65
CA GLU A 212 -0.75 -18.74 2.12
C GLU A 212 -1.32 -17.43 2.67
N GLY A 213 -1.40 -16.39 1.84
CA GLY A 213 -1.80 -15.05 2.26
C GLY A 213 -0.76 -14.40 3.17
N ASN A 214 0.53 -14.70 2.99
CA ASN A 214 1.58 -14.09 3.81
C ASN A 214 2.09 -12.80 3.18
N VAL A 215 2.36 -11.81 4.02
CA VAL A 215 2.99 -10.55 3.63
C VAL A 215 4.22 -10.32 4.49
N PHE A 216 5.32 -9.95 3.87
CA PHE A 216 6.55 -9.54 4.56
C PHE A 216 7.15 -8.32 3.89
N PHE A 217 7.97 -7.60 4.65
CA PHE A 217 8.74 -6.49 4.13
C PHE A 217 10.25 -6.74 4.28
N THR A 218 11.00 -6.02 3.46
CA THR A 218 12.45 -5.95 3.54
C THR A 218 12.87 -4.49 3.66
N LEU A 219 14.01 -4.25 4.29
CA LEU A 219 14.63 -2.93 4.33
C LEU A 219 16.09 -3.09 3.94
N ASN A 220 16.50 -2.38 2.89
CA ASN A 220 17.87 -2.36 2.36
C ASN A 220 18.43 -3.76 2.10
N GLY A 221 17.60 -4.63 1.53
CA GLY A 221 17.96 -6.02 1.18
C GLY A 221 17.88 -7.03 2.34
N TYR A 222 17.44 -6.62 3.54
CA TYR A 222 17.26 -7.52 4.68
C TYR A 222 15.79 -7.74 4.99
N ARG A 223 15.37 -9.01 5.10
CA ARG A 223 14.01 -9.37 5.50
C ARG A 223 13.78 -9.04 6.97
N ILE A 224 12.71 -8.31 7.26
CA ILE A 224 12.32 -7.94 8.64
C ILE A 224 11.62 -9.12 9.32
N GLY A 225 10.65 -9.71 8.63
CA GLY A 225 9.82 -10.82 9.13
C GLY A 225 8.45 -10.81 8.46
N TYR A 226 7.58 -11.77 8.76
CA TYR A 226 6.19 -11.69 8.30
C TYR A 226 5.47 -10.56 9.03
N ALA A 227 4.91 -9.62 8.27
CA ALA A 227 4.01 -8.60 8.80
C ALA A 227 2.67 -9.25 9.17
N TYR A 228 2.11 -10.03 8.24
CA TYR A 228 0.86 -10.76 8.45
C TYR A 228 0.89 -12.09 7.70
N THR A 229 0.04 -13.02 8.16
CA THR A 229 -0.11 -14.37 7.60
C THR A 229 -1.58 -14.71 7.47
N GLY A 230 -1.97 -15.52 6.48
CA GLY A 230 -3.36 -15.94 6.33
C GLY A 230 -4.31 -14.83 5.90
N LEU A 231 -3.82 -13.83 5.15
CA LEU A 231 -4.69 -12.86 4.50
C LEU A 231 -5.69 -13.58 3.59
N GLN A 232 -6.91 -13.05 3.52
CA GLN A 232 -7.87 -13.52 2.55
C GLN A 232 -7.30 -13.35 1.13
N PRO A 233 -7.44 -14.35 0.25
CA PRO A 233 -7.04 -14.20 -1.14
C PRO A 233 -7.82 -13.05 -1.79
N ARG A 234 -7.09 -12.05 -2.29
CA ARG A 234 -7.61 -10.87 -2.95
C ARG A 234 -6.73 -10.50 -4.14
N HIS A 235 -7.28 -9.71 -5.03
CA HIS A 235 -6.51 -9.11 -6.12
C HIS A 235 -5.81 -7.83 -5.63
N TYR A 236 -4.71 -8.02 -4.89
CA TYR A 236 -3.89 -6.93 -4.38
C TYR A 236 -3.05 -6.30 -5.48
N PHE A 237 -2.83 -5.00 -5.38
CA PHE A 237 -1.93 -4.23 -6.22
C PHE A 237 -0.76 -3.75 -5.36
N ALA A 238 0.45 -3.76 -5.91
CA ALA A 238 1.58 -3.07 -5.29
C ALA A 238 1.24 -1.58 -5.16
N SER A 239 1.44 -1.03 -3.97
CA SER A 239 0.98 0.32 -3.64
C SER A 239 2.03 1.06 -2.83
N VAL A 240 2.22 2.33 -3.17
CA VAL A 240 3.04 3.27 -2.41
C VAL A 240 2.24 4.52 -2.14
N GLY A 241 2.38 5.08 -0.94
CA GLY A 241 1.71 6.31 -0.56
C GLY A 241 2.62 7.29 0.14
N ALA A 242 2.22 8.56 0.09
CA ALA A 242 2.87 9.64 0.82
C ALA A 242 1.82 10.67 1.30
N ASP A 243 2.06 11.25 2.46
CA ASP A 243 1.28 12.37 3.04
C ASP A 243 1.93 13.74 2.74
N GLY A 244 2.80 13.82 1.73
CA GLY A 244 3.46 15.06 1.36
C GLY A 244 4.50 14.89 0.25
N PRO A 245 5.29 15.94 -0.05
CA PRO A 245 6.19 15.93 -1.19
C PRO A 245 7.23 14.81 -1.14
N ALA A 246 7.19 13.91 -2.12
CA ALA A 246 8.11 12.79 -2.23
C ALA A 246 8.36 12.40 -3.69
N THR A 247 9.56 11.92 -3.99
CA THR A 247 9.86 11.21 -5.24
C THR A 247 10.25 9.78 -4.87
N LEU A 248 9.53 8.82 -5.42
CA LEU A 248 9.71 7.39 -5.18
C LEU A 248 10.01 6.68 -6.49
N ASP A 249 10.90 5.70 -6.46
CA ASP A 249 11.18 4.81 -7.58
C ASP A 249 10.85 3.37 -7.23
N VAL A 250 9.96 2.76 -8.01
CA VAL A 250 9.39 1.43 -7.76
C VAL A 250 10.00 0.42 -8.72
N ASN A 251 10.82 -0.48 -8.20
CA ASN A 251 11.31 -1.63 -8.94
C ASN A 251 10.27 -2.74 -8.94
N PHE A 252 9.60 -2.96 -10.07
CA PHE A 252 8.73 -4.13 -10.30
C PHE A 252 9.50 -5.36 -10.79
N GLY A 253 10.83 -5.33 -10.72
CA GLY A 253 11.73 -6.43 -11.09
C GLY A 253 12.34 -6.33 -12.50
N ALA A 254 12.22 -5.16 -13.15
CA ALA A 254 12.97 -4.84 -14.37
C ALA A 254 14.48 -4.65 -14.11
N ARG A 255 14.85 -4.48 -12.83
CA ARG A 255 16.23 -4.40 -12.34
C ARG A 255 16.40 -5.39 -11.19
N PRO A 256 17.62 -5.87 -10.90
CA PRO A 256 17.87 -6.70 -9.74
C PRO A 256 17.33 -6.04 -8.46
N PHE A 257 16.73 -6.85 -7.60
CA PHE A 257 16.33 -6.44 -6.25
C PHE A 257 17.55 -6.39 -5.33
N LEU A 258 17.49 -5.57 -4.27
CA LEU A 258 18.49 -5.61 -3.21
C LEU A 258 18.32 -6.87 -2.35
N TYR A 259 17.08 -7.30 -2.12
CA TYR A 259 16.80 -8.55 -1.44
C TYR A 259 16.99 -9.74 -2.39
N ASP A 260 17.64 -10.79 -1.92
CA ASP A 260 17.73 -12.06 -2.63
C ASP A 260 16.38 -12.80 -2.53
N ILE A 261 15.57 -12.61 -3.56
CA ILE A 261 14.22 -13.19 -3.69
C ILE A 261 14.22 -14.68 -4.09
N GLY A 262 15.37 -15.23 -4.51
CA GLY A 262 15.49 -16.57 -5.07
C GLY A 262 14.55 -16.86 -6.25
N ASP A 263 14.30 -18.15 -6.50
CA ASP A 263 13.53 -18.63 -7.66
C ASP A 263 12.00 -18.70 -7.44
N ALA A 264 11.51 -18.16 -6.32
CA ALA A 264 10.09 -18.20 -5.98
C ALA A 264 9.28 -17.07 -6.65
N TRP A 265 9.95 -16.01 -7.09
CA TRP A 265 9.32 -14.79 -7.59
C TRP A 265 8.60 -14.99 -8.93
N ALA A 266 7.35 -14.54 -8.99
CA ALA A 266 6.43 -14.72 -10.12
C ALA A 266 6.92 -14.04 -11.41
N GLY A 267 7.78 -13.03 -11.31
CA GLY A 267 8.36 -12.34 -12.47
C GLY A 267 9.43 -13.16 -13.21
N LEU A 268 9.97 -14.24 -12.63
CA LEU A 268 10.90 -15.16 -13.31
C LEU A 268 10.18 -16.18 -14.20
N THR A 269 8.89 -16.39 -13.95
CA THR A 269 8.16 -17.58 -14.38
C THR A 269 7.28 -17.37 -15.62
N ILE A 270 7.32 -16.19 -16.26
CA ILE A 270 6.46 -15.84 -17.40
C ILE A 270 7.27 -15.15 -18.49
#